data_AF-A0A554MXC6-F1
#
_entry.id   AF-A0A554MXC6-F1
#
_cell.length_a   1.000
_cell.length_b   1.000
_cell.length_c   1.000
_cell.angle_alpha   90.00
_cell.angle_beta   90.00
_cell.angle_gamma   90.00
#
_symmetry.space_group_name_H-M   'P 1'
#
loop_
_entity.id
_entity.type
_entity.pdbx_description
1 polymer ?
#
loop_
_entity_poly.entity_id
_entity_poly.type
_entity_poly.pdbx_seq_one_letter_code
_entity_poly.pdbx_strand_id
1 'polypeptide(L)'
;MSDAVEEEEAGAEPEQPAFLKSIEFLTGEDPNAGSFLLVVGVVTCVFIAVFQFTLPKPISLLMTALVVVVAIISFMMGAILDIVGYFDTGGV
;
A
#
# COMPACT_ATOMS: atom_id res chain seq x y z
N MET A 1 29.05 -33.61 34.76
CA MET A 1 28.53 -32.39 35.38
C MET A 1 29.16 -31.24 34.61
N SER A 2 28.86 -31.11 33.33
CA SER A 2 27.55 -30.76 32.72
C SER A 2 27.24 -29.31 33.03
N ASP A 3 27.50 -28.49 32.00
CA ASP A 3 26.87 -27.21 31.67
C ASP A 3 26.14 -26.48 32.78
N ALA A 4 26.81 -25.46 33.29
CA ALA A 4 26.17 -24.25 33.76
C ALA A 4 26.86 -23.08 33.03
N VAL A 5 26.52 -22.92 31.75
CA VAL A 5 26.51 -21.59 31.16
C VAL A 5 25.11 -21.09 31.41
N GLU A 6 24.98 -20.25 32.44
CA GLU A 6 23.82 -19.40 32.67
C GLU A 6 23.48 -18.72 31.35
N GLU A 7 22.28 -18.99 30.81
CA GLU A 7 21.76 -18.26 29.68
C GLU A 7 21.58 -16.80 30.09
N GLU A 8 22.31 -15.96 29.38
CA GLU A 8 22.35 -14.52 29.48
C GLU A 8 20.92 -13.97 29.24
N GLU A 9 20.29 -13.49 30.30
CA GLU A 9 19.20 -12.50 30.21
C GLU A 9 19.78 -11.21 29.62
N ALA A 10 19.82 -11.12 28.29
CA ALA A 10 20.17 -9.91 27.56
C ALA A 10 19.05 -9.54 26.59
N GLY A 11 18.15 -8.70 27.08
CA GLY A 11 17.47 -7.68 26.30
C GLY A 11 16.56 -8.17 25.17
N ALA A 12 15.28 -8.29 25.48
CA ALA A 12 14.25 -8.13 24.46
C ALA A 12 14.36 -6.71 23.85
N GLU A 13 15.14 -6.57 22.78
CA GLU A 13 15.01 -5.45 21.87
C GLU A 13 13.57 -5.46 21.32
N PRO A 14 12.84 -4.34 21.33
CA PRO A 14 11.59 -4.29 20.58
C PRO A 14 11.97 -4.44 19.11
N GLU A 15 11.76 -5.63 18.54
CA GLU A 15 11.80 -5.81 17.09
C GLU A 15 10.88 -4.75 16.49
N GLN A 16 11.46 -3.64 16.01
CA GLN A 16 10.71 -2.64 15.29
C GLN A 16 10.09 -3.35 14.10
N PRO A 17 8.76 -3.41 14.01
CA PRO A 17 8.09 -4.33 13.11
C PRO A 17 8.53 -3.98 11.68
N ALA A 18 9.06 -4.97 10.95
CA ALA A 18 9.44 -4.85 9.54
C ALA A 18 8.33 -4.23 8.66
N PHE A 19 7.09 -4.29 9.14
CA PHE A 19 5.92 -3.60 8.60
C PHE A 19 6.08 -2.08 8.48
N LEU A 20 6.70 -1.40 9.47
CA LEU A 20 6.92 0.05 9.42
C LEU A 20 7.98 0.42 8.36
N LYS A 21 8.99 -0.44 8.19
CA LYS A 21 10.01 -0.33 7.13
C LYS A 21 9.44 -0.55 5.73
N SER A 22 8.44 -1.42 5.59
CA SER A 22 7.72 -1.63 4.33
C SER A 22 6.76 -0.48 3.98
N ILE A 23 6.26 0.27 4.97
CA ILE A 23 5.45 1.46 4.73
C ILE A 23 6.36 2.61 4.27
N GLU A 24 7.51 2.82 4.92
CA GLU A 24 8.52 3.83 4.56
C GLU A 24 9.06 3.65 3.12
N PHE A 25 9.22 2.40 2.68
CA PHE A 25 9.60 2.05 1.31
C PHE A 25 8.51 2.33 0.26
N LEU A 26 7.22 2.27 0.64
CA LEU A 26 6.08 2.57 -0.24
C LEU A 26 5.70 4.06 -0.23
N THR A 27 6.16 4.84 0.74
CA THR A 27 5.89 6.28 0.84
C THR A 27 6.94 7.17 0.17
N GLY A 28 8.18 6.71 -0.01
CA GLY A 28 9.26 7.64 -0.40
C GLY A 28 9.45 8.75 0.64
N GLU A 29 10.34 9.69 0.38
CA GLU A 29 10.55 10.89 1.21
C GLU A 29 9.25 11.73 1.36
N ASP A 30 8.27 11.53 0.46
CA ASP A 30 7.05 12.32 0.33
C ASP A 30 5.76 11.54 0.72
N PRO A 31 5.28 11.69 1.97
CA PRO A 31 4.14 10.93 2.49
C PRO A 31 2.81 11.14 1.72
N ASN A 32 2.71 12.21 0.93
CA ASN A 32 1.53 12.50 0.10
C ASN A 32 1.34 11.48 -1.03
N ALA A 33 2.44 11.07 -1.70
CA ALA A 33 2.40 10.15 -2.84
C ALA A 33 1.93 8.75 -2.41
N GLY A 34 2.53 8.22 -1.35
CA GLY A 34 2.15 6.93 -0.77
C GLY A 34 0.69 6.90 -0.30
N SER A 35 0.17 8.00 0.23
CA SER A 35 -1.23 8.11 0.66
C SER A 35 -2.22 8.05 -0.51
N PHE A 36 -1.91 8.71 -1.63
CA PHE A 36 -2.72 8.66 -2.85
C PHE A 36 -2.77 7.23 -3.42
N LEU A 37 -1.60 6.57 -3.48
CA LEU A 37 -1.49 5.19 -3.95
C LEU A 37 -2.26 4.22 -3.05
N LEU A 38 -2.21 4.41 -1.74
CA LEU A 38 -2.97 3.62 -0.78
C LEU A 38 -4.49 3.78 -1.00
N VAL A 39 -4.98 5.02 -1.15
CA VAL A 39 -6.40 5.28 -1.43
C VAL A 39 -6.83 4.64 -2.74
N VAL A 40 -6.06 4.83 -3.82
CA VAL A 40 -6.37 4.23 -5.14
C VAL A 40 -6.41 2.71 -5.05
N GLY A 41 -5.46 2.09 -4.34
CA GLY A 41 -5.43 0.64 -4.11
C GLY A 41 -6.66 0.14 -3.35
N VAL A 42 -7.00 0.78 -2.23
CA VAL A 42 -8.17 0.41 -1.42
C VAL A 42 -9.48 0.58 -2.19
N VAL A 43 -9.67 1.72 -2.86
CA VAL A 43 -10.87 1.98 -3.68
C VAL A 43 -11.01 0.92 -4.76
N THR A 44 -9.91 0.54 -5.42
CA THR A 44 -9.91 -0.53 -6.43
C THR A 44 -10.33 -1.86 -5.82
N CYS A 45 -9.77 -2.26 -4.68
CA CYS A 45 -10.16 -3.48 -3.98
C CYS A 45 -11.66 -3.51 -3.61
N VAL A 46 -12.21 -2.38 -3.14
CA VAL A 46 -13.63 -2.27 -2.79
C VAL A 46 -14.51 -2.47 -4.02
N PHE A 47 -14.20 -1.82 -5.15
CA PHE A 47 -14.98 -1.98 -6.37
C PHE A 47 -14.93 -3.43 -6.90
N ILE A 48 -13.74 -4.06 -6.88
CA ILE A 48 -13.59 -5.46 -7.28
C ILE A 48 -14.45 -6.36 -6.38
N ALA A 49 -14.39 -6.18 -5.06
CA ALA A 49 -15.20 -6.95 -4.12
C ALA A 49 -16.70 -6.75 -4.35
N VAL A 50 -17.15 -5.51 -4.52
CA VAL A 50 -18.56 -5.18 -4.79
C VAL A 50 -19.04 -5.82 -6.09
N PHE A 51 -18.29 -5.71 -7.19
CA PHE A 51 -18.72 -6.33 -8.45
C PHE A 51 -18.75 -7.84 -8.38
N GLN A 52 -17.78 -8.46 -7.73
CA GLN A 52 -17.70 -9.91 -7.63
C GLN A 52 -18.74 -10.50 -6.68
N PHE A 53 -19.16 -9.75 -5.65
CA PHE A 53 -20.17 -10.20 -4.69
C PHE A 53 -21.60 -9.87 -5.14
N THR A 54 -21.79 -8.77 -5.88
CA THR A 54 -23.13 -8.26 -6.23
C THR A 54 -23.59 -8.70 -7.61
N LEU A 55 -22.67 -8.96 -8.55
CA LEU A 55 -23.03 -9.25 -9.95
C LEU A 55 -22.78 -10.71 -10.32
N PRO A 56 -23.72 -11.37 -11.03
CA PRO A 56 -23.49 -12.69 -11.59
C PRO A 56 -22.51 -12.62 -12.77
N LYS A 57 -21.71 -13.69 -12.94
CA LYS A 57 -20.84 -13.86 -14.11
C LYS A 57 -21.72 -13.92 -15.38
N PRO A 58 -21.32 -13.28 -16.51
CA PRO A 58 -19.98 -12.77 -16.84
C PRO A 58 -19.77 -11.26 -16.64
N ILE A 59 -20.82 -10.51 -16.27
CA ILE A 59 -20.80 -9.05 -16.21
C ILE A 59 -19.82 -8.55 -15.14
N SER A 60 -19.70 -9.30 -14.03
CA SER A 60 -18.75 -8.98 -12.95
C SER A 60 -17.30 -8.93 -13.43
N LEU A 61 -16.90 -9.82 -14.35
CA LEU A 61 -15.55 -9.88 -14.91
C LEU A 61 -15.28 -8.68 -15.82
N LEU A 62 -16.25 -8.28 -16.64
CA LEU A 62 -16.11 -7.14 -17.54
C LEU A 62 -15.98 -5.83 -16.73
N MET A 63 -16.81 -5.66 -15.69
CA MET A 63 -16.74 -4.50 -14.79
C MET A 63 -15.44 -4.47 -13.97
N THR A 64 -15.00 -5.64 -13.50
CA THR A 64 -13.72 -5.77 -12.79
C THR A 64 -12.54 -5.39 -13.70
N ALA A 65 -12.51 -5.90 -14.94
CA ALA A 65 -11.47 -5.57 -15.91
C ALA A 65 -11.46 -4.07 -16.23
N LEU A 66 -12.64 -3.47 -16.41
CA LEU A 66 -12.79 -2.05 -16.67
C LEU A 66 -12.28 -1.20 -15.50
N VAL A 67 -12.61 -1.55 -14.26
CA VAL A 67 -12.11 -0.81 -13.09
C VAL A 67 -10.61 -0.99 -12.89
N VAL A 68 -10.04 -2.16 -13.17
CA VAL A 68 -8.59 -2.35 -13.16
C VAL A 68 -7.91 -1.42 -14.18
N VAL A 69 -8.46 -1.29 -15.39
CA VAL A 69 -7.92 -0.37 -16.40
C VAL A 69 -7.99 1.09 -15.92
N VAL A 70 -9.12 1.52 -15.38
CA VAL A 70 -9.28 2.87 -14.82
C VAL A 70 -8.32 3.11 -13.65
N ALA A 71 -8.12 2.10 -12.79
CA ALA A 71 -7.19 2.17 -11.67
C ALA A 71 -5.75 2.33 -12.14
N ILE A 72 -5.31 1.61 -13.16
CA ILE A 72 -3.97 1.75 -13.74
C ILE A 72 -3.76 3.14 -14.34
N ILE A 73 -4.75 3.67 -15.08
CA ILE A 73 -4.66 5.03 -15.64
C ILE A 73 -4.59 6.07 -14.52
N SER A 74 -5.40 5.91 -13.48
CA SER A 74 -5.41 6.82 -12.30
C SER A 74 -4.11 6.74 -11.51
N PHE A 75 -3.54 5.54 -11.38
CA PHE A 75 -2.23 5.30 -10.79
C PHE A 75 -1.14 6.01 -11.60
N MET A 76 -1.13 5.86 -12.93
CA MET A 76 -0.16 6.54 -13.79
C MET A 76 -0.31 8.06 -13.70
N MET A 77 -1.54 8.59 -13.66
CA MET A 77 -1.78 10.03 -13.51
C MET A 77 -1.28 10.54 -12.15
N GLY A 78 -1.53 9.80 -11.07
CA GLY A 78 -1.01 10.12 -9.74
C GLY A 78 0.50 10.10 -9.67
N ALA A 79 1.14 9.07 -10.25
CA ALA A 79 2.60 8.98 -10.34
C ALA A 79 3.21 10.10 -11.19
N ILE A 80 2.53 10.54 -12.26
CA ILE A 80 2.98 11.69 -13.07
C ILE A 80 2.83 12.99 -12.26
N LEU A 81 1.72 13.19 -11.55
CA LEU A 81 1.50 14.37 -10.71
C LEU A 81 2.51 14.44 -9.55
N ASP A 82 2.89 13.29 -9.02
CA ASP A 82 3.95 13.13 -8.04
C ASP A 82 5.31 13.57 -8.59
N ILE A 83 5.73 13.05 -9.74
CA ILE A 83 6.99 13.42 -10.40
C ILE A 83 7.05 14.92 -10.77
N VAL A 84 5.91 15.54 -11.07
CA VAL A 84 5.81 16.97 -11.40
C VAL A 84 5.86 17.87 -10.16
N GLY A 85 5.82 17.31 -8.94
CA GLY A 85 5.85 18.07 -7.69
C GLY A 85 4.52 18.76 -7.37
N TYR A 86 3.41 18.30 -7.97
CA TYR A 86 2.06 18.81 -7.64
C TYR A 86 1.72 18.56 -6.16
N PHE A 87 2.23 17.46 -5.60
CA PHE A 87 2.03 17.12 -4.19
C PHE A 87 3.05 17.77 -3.23
N ASP A 88 4.11 18.40 -3.77
CA ASP A 88 5.15 19.14 -3.04
C ASP A 88 4.80 20.62 -2.81
N THR A 89 3.84 21.17 -3.56
CA THR A 89 3.51 22.61 -3.53
C THR A 89 2.78 23.05 -2.23
N GLY A 90 2.82 22.25 -1.17
CA GLY A 90 2.29 22.52 0.17
C GLY A 90 3.25 23.22 1.14
N GLY A 91 4.44 23.65 0.68
CA GLY A 91 5.39 24.42 1.49
C GLY A 91 4.96 25.89 1.64
N VAL A 92 4.28 26.19 2.75
CA VAL A 92 4.37 27.50 3.42
C VAL A 92 5.60 27.48 4.32
#